data_AF-A0A940WRR6-F1
#
_entry.id   AF-A0A940WRR6-F1
#
_cell.length_a   1.000
_cell.length_b   1.000
_cell.length_c   1.000
_cell.angle_alpha   90.00
_cell.angle_beta   90.00
_cell.angle_gamma   90.00
#
_symmetry.space_group_name_H-M   'P 1'
#
loop_
_entity.id
_entity.type
_entity.pdbx_description
1 polymer ?
#
loop_
_entity_poly.entity_id
_entity_poly.type
_entity_poly.pdbx_seq_one_letter_code
_entity_poly.pdbx_strand_id
1 'polypeptide(L)'
;MILKFNNGVIFLRCINCDTDYKHHLRAGQKANYNEQFGEYENLDTDPCPSCGTIETLNMNIEEDEFDYEDLEAMGMPNYEVNQRKYVRDVMKQLKS
;
A
#
# COMPACT_ATOMS: atom_id res chain seq x y z
N MET A 1 -7.81 -3.78 -0.73
CA MET A 1 -7.86 -2.47 -1.41
C MET A 1 -7.81 -1.31 -0.40
N ILE A 2 -6.99 -0.27 -0.62
CA ILE A 2 -6.85 0.86 0.32
C ILE A 2 -8.00 1.85 0.14
N LEU A 3 -8.73 2.19 1.21
CA LEU A 3 -9.81 3.18 1.20
C LEU A 3 -9.31 4.59 1.51
N LYS A 4 -8.39 4.71 2.48
CA LYS A 4 -7.75 5.96 2.89
C LYS A 4 -6.55 5.68 3.77
N PHE A 5 -5.69 6.69 3.93
CA PHE A 5 -4.62 6.70 4.92
C PHE A 5 -4.75 7.92 5.83
N ASN A 6 -4.49 7.74 7.12
CA ASN A 6 -4.42 8.84 8.08
C ASN A 6 -3.47 8.49 9.23
N ASN A 7 -2.48 9.34 9.50
CA ASN A 7 -1.59 9.25 10.68
C ASN A 7 -0.98 7.86 10.92
N GLY A 8 -0.41 7.23 9.88
CA GLY A 8 0.22 5.90 10.02
C GLY A 8 -0.77 4.73 10.02
N VAL A 9 -2.05 4.97 9.78
CA VAL A 9 -3.09 3.94 9.69
C VAL A 9 -3.60 3.86 8.26
N ILE A 10 -3.47 2.68 7.66
CA ILE A 10 -4.07 2.35 6.36
C ILE A 10 -5.45 1.75 6.62
N PHE A 11 -6.49 2.33 6.05
CA PHE A 11 -7.84 1.77 6.07
C PHE A 11 -8.03 0.97 4.79
N LEU A 12 -8.42 -0.29 4.93
CA LEU A 12 -8.44 -1.28 3.86
C LEU A 12 -9.83 -1.94 3.79
N ARG A 13 -10.23 -2.32 2.59
CA ARG A 13 -11.28 -3.31 2.34
C ARG A 13 -10.62 -4.63 1.92
N CYS A 14 -10.93 -5.72 2.60
CA CYS A 14 -10.41 -7.03 2.25
C CYS A 14 -10.93 -7.48 0.88
N ILE A 15 -10.06 -7.95 -0.01
CA ILE A 15 -10.45 -8.39 -1.35
C ILE A 15 -11.24 -9.70 -1.34
N ASN A 16 -11.09 -10.50 -0.29
CA ASN A 16 -11.69 -11.83 -0.20
C ASN A 16 -13.10 -11.82 0.42
N CYS A 17 -13.37 -10.91 1.37
CA CYS A 17 -14.63 -10.90 2.11
C CYS A 17 -15.25 -9.51 2.29
N ASP A 18 -14.72 -8.49 1.61
CA ASP A 18 -15.19 -7.10 1.64
C ASP A 18 -15.25 -6.44 3.03
N THR A 19 -14.68 -7.08 4.05
CA THR A 19 -14.63 -6.51 5.40
C THR A 19 -13.66 -5.34 5.43
N ASP A 20 -14.12 -4.20 5.95
CA ASP A 20 -13.29 -3.03 6.18
C ASP A 20 -12.48 -3.19 7.49
N TYR A 21 -11.17 -2.96 7.42
CA TYR A 21 -10.26 -3.08 8.56
C TYR A 21 -9.11 -2.08 8.47
N LYS A 22 -8.25 -2.08 9.50
CA LYS A 22 -7.13 -1.15 9.64
C LYS A 22 -5.83 -1.92 9.71
N HIS A 23 -4.83 -1.42 9.00
CA HIS A 23 -3.43 -1.80 9.19
C HIS A 23 -2.69 -0.63 9.83
N HIS A 24 -1.93 -0.92 10.88
CA HIS A 24 -1.12 0.06 11.57
C HIS A 24 0.34 -0.08 11.15
N LEU A 25 0.90 0.96 10.55
CA LEU A 25 2.34 1.02 10.31
C LEU A 25 3.06 1.04 11.66
N ARG A 26 3.90 0.04 11.90
CA ARG A 26 4.62 -0.11 13.17
C ARG A 26 5.83 0.81 13.20
N ALA A 27 6.24 1.23 14.39
CA ALA A 27 7.49 1.96 14.56
C ALA A 27 8.66 1.11 14.02
N GLY A 28 9.44 1.68 13.10
CA GLY A 28 10.54 0.99 12.42
C GLY A 28 10.17 0.21 11.15
N GLN A 29 8.88 0.13 10.79
CA GLN A 29 8.45 -0.43 9.51
C GLN A 29 8.76 0.57 8.38
N LYS A 30 9.91 0.40 7.74
CA LYS A 30 10.42 1.26 6.68
C LYS A 30 10.18 0.62 5.30
N ALA A 31 10.06 1.47 4.29
CA ALA A 31 10.06 1.00 2.91
C ALA A 31 11.51 0.65 2.56
N ASN A 32 11.81 -0.65 2.44
CA ASN A 32 13.14 -1.12 2.07
C ASN A 32 13.28 -1.09 0.56
N TYR A 33 14.33 -0.45 0.06
CA TYR A 33 14.65 -0.45 -1.36
C TYR A 33 15.71 -1.50 -1.65
N ASN A 34 15.45 -2.36 -2.62
CA ASN A 34 16.36 -3.37 -3.10
C ASN A 34 17.14 -2.82 -4.30
N GLU A 35 18.40 -2.45 -4.07
CA GLU A 35 19.28 -1.88 -5.09
C GLU A 35 19.58 -2.84 -6.25
N GLN A 36 19.50 -4.15 -6.04
CA GLN A 36 19.77 -5.14 -7.09
C GLN A 36 18.67 -5.15 -8.16
N PHE A 37 17.41 -4.97 -7.75
CA PHE A 37 16.25 -5.02 -8.64
C PHE A 37 15.71 -3.63 -8.99
N GLY A 38 16.16 -2.58 -8.29
CA GLY A 38 15.67 -1.23 -8.50
C GLY A 38 14.26 -0.99 -7.95
N GLU A 39 13.88 -1.74 -6.90
CA GLU A 39 12.49 -1.86 -6.44
C GLU A 39 12.38 -1.83 -4.91
N TYR A 40 11.34 -1.22 -4.36
CA TYR A 40 10.90 -1.33 -2.97
C TYR A 40 10.25 -2.69 -2.68
N GLU A 41 10.43 -3.19 -1.47
CA GLU A 41 9.70 -4.36 -0.99
C GLU A 41 8.18 -4.08 -0.89
N ASN A 42 7.37 -5.12 -1.12
CA ASN A 42 5.94 -5.05 -0.92
C ASN A 42 5.61 -4.87 0.58
N LEU A 43 4.47 -4.24 0.85
CA LEU A 43 3.94 -4.09 2.20
C LEU A 43 2.84 -5.12 2.45
N ASP A 44 3.11 -6.08 3.34
CA ASP A 44 2.08 -6.97 3.86
C ASP A 44 1.32 -6.29 5.01
N THR A 45 -0.02 -6.37 4.92
CA THR A 45 -0.94 -5.79 5.90
C THR A 45 -1.19 -6.71 7.10
N ASP A 46 -1.81 -6.19 8.16
CA ASP A 46 -2.30 -7.06 9.23
C ASP A 46 -3.40 -7.98 8.68
N PRO A 47 -3.52 -9.24 9.16
CA PRO A 47 -4.55 -10.17 8.68
C PRO A 47 -5.95 -9.60 8.83
N CYS A 48 -6.80 -9.78 7.82
CA CYS A 48 -8.20 -9.39 7.88
C CYS A 48 -8.87 -10.06 9.10
N PRO A 49 -9.54 -9.30 9.99
CA PRO A 49 -10.11 -9.85 11.22
C PRO A 49 -11.28 -10.83 10.97
N SER A 50 -11.87 -10.82 9.78
CA SER A 50 -13.00 -11.70 9.45
C SER A 50 -12.58 -13.00 8.77
N CYS A 51 -11.59 -12.99 7.87
CA CYS A 51 -11.24 -14.16 7.04
C CYS A 51 -9.75 -14.54 7.09
N GLY A 52 -8.91 -13.76 7.78
CA GLY A 52 -7.47 -14.01 7.92
C GLY A 52 -6.63 -13.71 6.68
N THR A 53 -7.23 -13.25 5.58
CA THR A 53 -6.49 -12.85 4.37
C THR A 53 -5.52 -11.71 4.68
N ILE A 54 -4.27 -11.86 4.25
CA ILE A 54 -3.25 -10.81 4.28
C ILE A 54 -3.20 -10.18 2.89
N GLU A 55 -3.35 -8.86 2.82
CA GLU A 55 -3.20 -8.12 1.57
C GLU A 55 -1.74 -7.71 1.41
N THR A 56 -1.15 -8.01 0.25
CA THR A 56 0.19 -7.58 -0.14
C THR A 56 0.06 -6.37 -1.06
N LEU A 57 0.57 -5.22 -0.61
CA LEU A 57 0.52 -3.96 -1.34
C LEU A 57 1.83 -3.76 -2.10
N ASN A 58 1.76 -3.68 -3.42
CA ASN A 58 2.92 -3.31 -4.24
C ASN A 58 3.25 -1.82 -4.01
N MET A 59 4.49 -1.56 -3.59
CA MET A 59 5.01 -0.24 -3.26
C MET A 59 5.79 0.41 -4.42
N ASN A 60 6.04 -0.31 -5.51
CA ASN A 60 6.71 0.15 -6.73
C ASN A 60 5.71 0.73 -7.72
N ILE A 61 5.09 1.82 -7.31
CA ILE A 61 4.36 2.67 -8.25
C ILE A 61 5.38 3.62 -8.88
N GLU A 62 5.55 3.52 -10.19
CA GLU A 62 6.47 4.36 -10.97
C GLU A 62 6.16 5.86 -10.75
N GLU A 63 7.22 6.67 -10.67
CA GLU A 63 7.12 8.07 -10.26
C GLU A 63 6.57 9.00 -11.34
N ASP A 64 6.72 8.60 -12.61
CA ASP A 64 6.37 9.38 -13.79
C ASP A 64 5.57 8.49 -14.75
N GLU A 65 4.45 9.00 -15.25
CA GLU A 65 3.71 8.47 -16.41
C GLU A 65 3.07 7.08 -16.27
N PHE A 66 2.23 6.88 -15.26
CA PHE A 66 1.07 6.03 -15.55
C PHE A 66 0.08 6.86 -16.36
N ASP A 67 -0.11 6.50 -17.64
CA ASP A 67 -1.27 6.95 -18.38
C ASP A 67 -2.51 6.55 -17.57
N TYR A 68 -3.43 7.48 -17.36
CA TYR A 68 -4.67 7.22 -16.65
C TYR A 68 -5.44 6.08 -17.30
N GLU A 69 -5.27 5.88 -18.62
CA GLU A 69 -5.83 4.77 -19.38
C GLU A 69 -5.23 3.41 -18.97
N ASP A 70 -3.92 3.33 -18.68
CA ASP A 70 -3.25 2.10 -18.25
C ASP A 70 -3.63 1.71 -16.82
N LEU A 71 -3.81 2.69 -15.93
CA LEU A 71 -4.30 2.45 -14.56
C LEU A 71 -5.74 1.93 -14.54
N GLU A 72 -6.59 2.49 -15.40
CA GLU A 72 -7.97 2.02 -15.57
C GLU A 72 -8.00 0.61 -16.20
N ALA A 73 -7.12 0.33 -17.17
CA ALA A 73 -6.96 -1.01 -17.76
C ALA A 73 -6.47 -2.07 -16.75
N MET A 74 -5.65 -1.67 -15.77
CA MET A 74 -5.22 -2.53 -14.65
C MET A 74 -6.28 -2.68 -13.55
N GLY A 75 -7.43 -1.99 -13.67
CA GLY A 75 -8.53 -2.05 -12.71
C GLY A 75 -8.20 -1.41 -11.35
N MET A 76 -7.16 -0.57 -11.27
CA MET A 76 -6.76 0.09 -10.03
C MET A 76 -7.24 1.55 -10.02
N PRO A 77 -8.09 1.96 -9.07
CA PRO A 77 -8.51 3.35 -9.00
C PRO A 77 -7.35 4.30 -8.71
N ASN A 78 -7.32 5.47 -9.36
CA ASN A 78 -6.29 6.51 -9.17
C ASN A 78 -6.09 6.93 -7.70
N TYR A 79 -7.14 6.86 -6.88
CA TYR A 79 -7.00 7.17 -5.46
C TYR A 79 -6.12 6.14 -4.75
N GLU A 80 -6.16 4.86 -5.13
CA GLU A 80 -5.35 3.81 -4.50
C GLU A 80 -3.86 3.97 -4.82
N VAL A 81 -3.54 4.36 -6.06
CA VAL A 81 -2.19 4.69 -6.52
C VAL A 81 -1.58 5.79 -5.64
N ASN A 82 -2.31 6.90 -5.47
CA ASN A 82 -1.88 8.03 -4.63
C ASN A 82 -1.70 7.63 -3.16
N GLN A 83 -2.58 6.77 -2.63
CA GLN A 83 -2.49 6.31 -1.24
C GLN A 83 -1.26 5.42 -1.02
N ARG A 84 -0.95 4.51 -1.94
CA ARG A 84 0.25 3.66 -1.86
C ARG A 84 1.54 4.48 -1.93
N LYS A 85 1.59 5.50 -2.78
CA LYS A 85 2.71 6.47 -2.82
C LYS A 85 2.87 7.20 -1.49
N TYR A 86 1.78 7.72 -0.94
CA TYR A 86 1.81 8.42 0.34
C TYR A 86 2.27 7.52 1.50
N VAL A 87 1.79 6.26 1.53
CA VAL A 87 2.25 5.24 2.49
C VAL A 87 3.76 5.01 2.36
N ARG A 88 4.28 4.83 1.14
CA ARG A 88 5.73 4.67 0.88
C ARG A 88 6.53 5.83 1.44
N ASP A 89 6.10 7.06 1.17
CA ASP A 89 6.83 8.27 1.56
C ASP A 89 6.82 8.47 3.09
N VAL A 90 5.71 8.15 3.75
CA VAL A 90 5.65 8.15 5.22
C VAL A 90 6.60 7.08 5.79
N MET A 91 6.61 5.87 5.22
CA MET A 91 7.51 4.80 5.66
C MET A 91 9.00 5.15 5.48
N LYS A 92 9.36 5.93 4.46
CA LYS A 92 10.72 6.49 4.29
C LYS A 92 11.10 7.48 5.41
N GLN A 93 10.11 8.22 5.94
CA GLN A 93 10.32 9.28 6.93
C GLN A 93 10.23 8.80 8.39
N LEU A 94 9.70 7.60 8.65
CA LEU A 94 9.65 7.00 9.99
C LEU A 94 11.07 6.74 10.52
N LYS A 95 11.65 7.73 11.20
CA LYS A 95 12.93 7.60 11.91
C LYS A 95 12.74 6.82 13.21
N SER A 96 13.68 5.90 13.44
CA SER A 96 13.92 5.15 14.67
C SER A 96 14.38 6.04 15.80
#